data_AF-A0AAT9GQI5-F1
#
_entry.id   AF-A0AAT9GQI5-F1
#
_cell.length_a   1.000
_cell.length_b   1.000
_cell.length_c   1.000
_cell.angle_alpha   90.00
_cell.angle_beta   90.00
_cell.angle_gamma   90.00
#
_symmetry.space_group_name_H-M   'P 1'
#
loop_
_entity.id
_entity.type
_entity.pdbx_description
1 polymer ?
#
loop_
_entity_poly.entity_id
_entity_poly.type
_entity_poly.pdbx_seq_one_letter_code
_entity_poly.pdbx_strand_id
1 'polypeptide(L)'
;MRFYSIFILILFLFSIVVAGYIPLPSHEYVYFNLYLPEGYKLNIISFSSQEFPLLIFTLQQFNNWIKGINSKPVILTNISKGSYSFYLNPGNYVVVIDGANNSYPSPQNYEIFIVPYNALALLSQPRNSSAIGIVAYGVGNKSVCSVSTNAILGFFNITSLYAYNSSYNPQSGASLQLNTVLYGEDNQSLFLQDVIGFITSENQLQFVANVWNVSSVSALLNNSYFYSNYTHFYSYKLPLAGFLIINVSNVSNGMRISFGYVIIQNGTFVKPDIKFFNTVFFPFKGYLLIDPYNLTGDYHAYDAELVFGGYSGGEITSFVSLNASLALYYNSTYGWKPFRSLYTYSVNTGEGTTDLHVSIRDSYANVYVGNENLGLLTEKFNPPSPLFLYVFIIPYNYSFYLNSSYKIYFPENISGKYEFARLNYISVNGKTVNNGYVIPYPDLPREVYVDVNYTYYYYVNIMLPNGSTIKGWFKEGSEINIPKVIYLNTEERYVLENNSTLIVSQPLINYTPEYVLQYKATINNITEWLNQGSKIILYSPTFLLFNVKWVGTYNVSNGGVIEVNSPIIEKEVKILNYSSIMFLLIIIVIILIVFLIKRILS
;
A
#
# COMPACT_ATOMS: atom_id res chain seq x y z
N MET A 1 24.12 -27.87 17.30
CA MET A 1 23.83 -29.29 17.01
C MET A 1 22.57 -29.48 16.13
N ARG A 2 22.34 -28.66 15.08
CA ARG A 2 21.17 -28.77 14.19
C ARG A 2 21.44 -28.48 12.70
N PHE A 3 22.70 -28.47 12.26
CA PHE A 3 23.08 -28.09 10.89
C PHE A 3 23.60 -29.24 10.02
N TYR A 4 23.59 -30.48 10.52
CA TYR A 4 23.93 -31.66 9.73
C TYR A 4 22.72 -32.32 9.05
N SER A 5 21.50 -31.84 9.33
CA SER A 5 20.26 -32.49 8.86
C SER A 5 19.76 -31.99 7.50
N ILE A 6 20.21 -30.82 7.04
CA ILE A 6 19.82 -30.26 5.72
C ILE A 6 20.75 -30.79 4.61
N PHE A 7 21.99 -31.14 4.95
CA PHE A 7 23.01 -31.59 3.99
C PHE A 7 22.73 -32.97 3.37
N ILE A 8 21.76 -33.70 3.92
CA ILE A 8 21.29 -35.00 3.39
C ILE A 8 20.03 -34.84 2.52
N LEU A 9 19.32 -33.70 2.58
CA LEU A 9 18.01 -33.60 1.91
C LEU A 9 18.10 -33.35 0.39
N ILE A 10 19.14 -32.67 -0.12
CA ILE A 10 19.23 -32.33 -1.55
C ILE A 10 19.69 -33.53 -2.40
N LEU A 11 20.49 -34.45 -1.84
CA LEU A 11 20.77 -35.74 -2.47
C LEU A 11 19.57 -36.71 -2.46
N PHE A 12 18.54 -36.44 -1.64
CA PHE A 12 17.32 -37.24 -1.53
C PHE A 12 16.10 -36.62 -2.25
N LEU A 13 16.19 -35.39 -2.75
CA LEU A 13 15.08 -34.69 -3.44
C LEU A 13 14.98 -35.01 -4.94
N PHE A 14 16.03 -35.57 -5.52
CA PHE A 14 15.92 -36.24 -6.80
C PHE A 14 15.81 -37.72 -6.50
N SER A 15 14.83 -38.39 -7.10
CA SER A 15 14.83 -39.84 -7.13
C SER A 15 16.15 -40.29 -7.75
N ILE A 16 17.10 -40.73 -6.90
CA ILE A 16 18.13 -41.68 -7.28
C ILE A 16 17.33 -42.92 -7.64
N VAL A 17 16.81 -42.95 -8.87
CA VAL A 17 16.32 -44.19 -9.44
C VAL A 17 17.60 -44.97 -9.70
N VAL A 18 18.02 -45.75 -8.70
CA VAL A 18 18.92 -46.87 -8.90
C VAL A 18 18.17 -47.81 -9.83
N ALA A 19 18.35 -47.58 -11.13
CA ALA A 19 17.65 -48.35 -12.13
C ALA A 19 18.31 -49.73 -12.23
N GLY A 20 17.49 -50.75 -12.00
CA GLY A 20 17.68 -52.05 -12.62
C GLY A 20 18.28 -53.12 -11.71
N TYR A 21 17.43 -54.11 -11.39
CA TYR A 21 17.76 -55.49 -11.05
C TYR A 21 19.11 -55.95 -11.61
N ILE A 22 19.89 -56.67 -10.80
CA ILE A 22 21.11 -57.37 -11.20
C ILE A 22 20.70 -58.77 -11.71
N PRO A 23 20.57 -59.03 -13.02
CA PRO A 23 20.55 -60.38 -13.55
C PRO A 23 21.97 -60.97 -13.56
N LEU A 24 22.04 -62.30 -13.52
CA LEU A 24 23.26 -63.09 -13.35
C LEU A 24 24.38 -62.67 -14.32
N PRO A 25 25.61 -62.44 -13.82
CA PRO A 25 26.79 -62.09 -14.62
C PRO A 25 27.05 -63.11 -15.74
N SER A 26 27.42 -62.62 -16.94
CA SER A 26 28.34 -63.39 -17.78
C SER A 26 29.75 -63.17 -17.24
N HIS A 27 30.69 -64.08 -17.48
CA HIS A 27 32.08 -63.91 -17.04
C HIS A 27 32.82 -62.75 -17.74
N GLU A 28 32.17 -62.08 -18.70
CA GLU A 28 32.81 -61.16 -19.65
C GLU A 28 32.30 -59.72 -19.55
N TYR A 29 31.11 -59.44 -19.01
CA TYR A 29 30.59 -58.07 -18.91
C TYR A 29 29.59 -57.88 -17.76
N VAL A 30 29.35 -56.63 -17.40
CA VAL A 30 28.25 -56.21 -16.52
C VAL A 30 27.34 -55.25 -17.25
N TYR A 31 26.05 -55.27 -16.94
CA TYR A 31 25.10 -54.38 -17.59
C TYR A 31 24.00 -53.89 -16.66
N PHE A 32 23.43 -52.74 -17.03
CA PHE A 32 22.46 -51.99 -16.25
C PHE A 32 21.34 -51.49 -17.16
N ASN A 33 20.10 -51.69 -16.74
CA ASN A 33 18.93 -51.23 -17.48
C ASN A 33 18.44 -49.92 -16.86
N LEU A 34 18.19 -48.90 -17.69
CA LEU A 34 17.63 -47.64 -17.23
C LEU A 34 16.66 -47.02 -18.23
N TYR A 35 15.71 -46.26 -17.70
CA TYR A 35 14.88 -45.36 -18.48
C TYR A 35 15.42 -43.94 -18.32
N LEU A 36 15.64 -43.25 -19.44
CA LEU A 36 16.06 -41.86 -19.48
C LEU A 36 14.87 -40.97 -19.87
N PRO A 37 14.33 -40.14 -18.96
CA PRO A 37 13.28 -39.19 -19.28
C PRO A 37 13.80 -37.99 -20.09
N GLU A 38 12.87 -37.18 -20.61
CA GLU A 38 13.21 -35.92 -21.29
C GLU A 38 13.91 -34.92 -20.35
N GLY A 39 14.98 -34.30 -20.85
CA GLY A 39 15.78 -33.35 -20.08
C GLY A 39 16.73 -33.98 -19.05
N TYR A 40 16.86 -35.30 -19.05
CA TYR A 40 17.85 -36.02 -18.23
C TYR A 40 19.02 -36.51 -19.07
N LYS A 41 20.21 -36.56 -18.44
CA LYS A 41 21.42 -37.16 -19.00
C LYS A 41 21.85 -38.35 -18.15
N LEU A 42 22.54 -39.28 -18.76
CA LEU A 42 23.15 -40.42 -18.08
C LEU A 42 24.52 -40.01 -17.53
N ASN A 43 24.78 -40.30 -16.26
CA ASN A 43 26.09 -40.17 -15.63
C ASN A 43 26.60 -41.54 -15.20
N ILE A 44 27.90 -41.75 -15.40
CA ILE A 44 28.63 -42.93 -14.96
C ILE A 44 29.87 -42.48 -14.22
N ILE A 45 29.98 -42.84 -12.94
CA ILE A 45 31.22 -42.69 -12.17
C ILE A 45 31.89 -44.05 -12.15
N SER A 46 33.12 -44.10 -12.64
CA SER A 46 33.97 -45.28 -12.61
C SER A 46 35.10 -45.08 -11.60
N PHE A 47 35.20 -46.01 -10.65
CA PHE A 47 36.28 -46.10 -9.67
C PHE A 47 37.39 -47.04 -10.13
N SER A 48 37.20 -47.74 -11.26
CA SER A 48 38.17 -48.66 -11.83
C SER A 48 39.41 -47.93 -12.36
N SER A 49 40.60 -48.34 -11.95
CA SER A 49 41.86 -47.88 -12.56
C SER A 49 42.14 -48.54 -13.92
N GLN A 50 41.49 -49.66 -14.22
CA GLN A 50 41.56 -50.30 -15.54
C GLN A 50 40.56 -49.66 -16.51
N GLU A 51 40.97 -49.57 -17.76
CA GLU A 51 40.15 -49.09 -18.87
C GLU A 51 39.25 -50.22 -19.40
N PHE A 52 37.97 -49.94 -19.58
CA PHE A 52 36.97 -50.87 -20.10
C PHE A 52 36.15 -50.21 -21.21
N PRO A 53 35.83 -50.94 -22.30
CA PRO A 53 34.81 -50.51 -23.23
C PRO A 53 33.45 -50.36 -22.55
N LEU A 54 32.84 -49.20 -22.75
CA LEU A 54 31.47 -48.86 -22.40
C LEU A 54 30.62 -48.85 -23.66
N LEU A 55 29.56 -49.66 -23.66
CA LEU A 55 28.57 -49.72 -24.72
C LEU A 55 27.21 -49.29 -24.18
N ILE A 56 26.52 -48.38 -24.86
CA ILE A 56 25.13 -48.02 -24.52
C ILE A 56 24.23 -48.44 -25.67
N PHE A 57 23.27 -49.30 -25.39
CA PHE A 57 22.33 -49.84 -26.37
C PHE A 57 20.90 -49.37 -26.10
N THR A 58 20.06 -49.30 -27.12
CA THR A 58 18.61 -49.45 -26.89
C THR A 58 18.29 -50.91 -26.53
N LEU A 59 17.15 -51.16 -25.91
CA LEU A 59 16.74 -52.53 -25.55
C LEU A 59 16.74 -53.50 -26.75
N GLN A 60 16.31 -53.03 -27.93
CA GLN A 60 16.33 -53.83 -29.15
C GLN A 60 17.76 -54.14 -29.61
N GLN A 61 18.66 -53.15 -29.58
CA GLN A 61 20.05 -53.34 -30.00
C GLN A 61 20.80 -54.28 -29.07
N PHE A 62 20.58 -54.18 -27.75
CA PHE A 62 21.18 -55.07 -26.76
C PHE A 62 20.74 -56.52 -26.97
N ASN A 63 19.44 -56.75 -27.16
CA ASN A 63 18.89 -58.09 -27.41
C ASN A 63 19.45 -58.74 -28.68
N ASN A 64 19.77 -57.96 -29.70
CA ASN A 64 20.44 -58.47 -30.91
C ASN A 64 21.92 -58.76 -30.64
N TRP A 65 22.61 -57.85 -29.94
CA TRP A 65 24.03 -57.99 -29.61
C TRP A 65 24.34 -59.24 -28.77
N ILE A 66 23.56 -59.50 -27.71
CA ILE A 66 23.74 -60.71 -26.87
C ILE A 66 23.46 -62.02 -27.61
N LYS A 67 22.76 -61.97 -28.76
CA LYS A 67 22.50 -63.13 -29.64
C LYS A 67 23.56 -63.31 -30.72
N GLY A 68 24.61 -62.51 -30.73
CA GLY A 68 25.64 -62.51 -31.77
C GLY A 68 25.15 -61.95 -33.11
N ILE A 69 23.99 -61.28 -33.14
CA ILE A 69 23.49 -60.58 -34.33
C ILE A 69 24.21 -59.23 -34.42
N ASN A 70 24.74 -58.90 -35.60
CA ASN A 70 25.45 -57.63 -35.81
C ASN A 70 24.54 -56.44 -35.46
N SER A 71 24.86 -55.78 -34.34
CA SER A 71 24.10 -54.69 -33.74
C SER A 71 25.08 -53.71 -33.12
N LYS A 72 25.03 -52.44 -33.56
CA LYS A 72 25.92 -51.39 -33.05
C LYS A 72 25.26 -50.69 -31.86
N PRO A 73 26.02 -50.39 -30.79
CA PRO A 73 25.51 -49.56 -29.71
C PRO A 73 25.28 -48.12 -30.19
N VAL A 74 24.44 -47.40 -29.45
CA VAL A 74 24.25 -45.95 -29.58
C VAL A 74 25.53 -45.22 -29.25
N ILE A 75 26.23 -45.65 -28.19
CA ILE A 75 27.53 -45.13 -27.77
C ILE A 75 28.51 -46.29 -27.62
N LEU A 76 29.71 -46.13 -28.17
CA LEU A 76 30.86 -46.98 -27.89
C LEU A 76 32.04 -46.07 -27.53
N THR A 77 32.55 -46.22 -26.31
CA THR A 77 33.72 -45.49 -25.84
C THR A 77 34.48 -46.33 -24.83
N ASN A 78 35.61 -45.85 -24.34
CA ASN A 78 36.31 -46.48 -23.24
C ASN A 78 36.23 -45.59 -21.99
N ILE A 79 36.05 -46.22 -20.84
CA ILE A 79 36.04 -45.56 -19.55
C ILE A 79 37.10 -46.14 -18.63
N SER A 80 37.73 -45.28 -17.84
CA SER A 80 38.66 -45.61 -16.76
C SER A 80 38.21 -44.84 -15.52
N LYS A 81 39.11 -44.52 -14.57
CA LYS A 81 38.72 -43.81 -13.35
C LYS A 81 38.28 -42.39 -13.68
N GLY A 82 37.01 -42.06 -13.46
CA GLY A 82 36.47 -40.75 -13.83
C GLY A 82 34.95 -40.67 -13.82
N SER A 83 34.43 -39.52 -14.22
CA SER A 83 33.00 -39.26 -14.39
C SER A 83 32.69 -38.97 -15.86
N TYR A 84 31.66 -39.62 -16.39
CA TYR A 84 31.28 -39.58 -17.79
C TYR A 84 29.79 -39.22 -17.92
N SER A 85 29.48 -38.22 -18.75
CA SER A 85 28.11 -37.76 -19.01
C SER A 85 27.71 -38.03 -20.46
N PHE A 86 26.51 -38.56 -20.68
CA PHE A 86 25.96 -38.85 -22.00
C PHE A 86 24.58 -38.22 -22.17
N TYR A 87 24.44 -37.41 -23.21
CA TYR A 87 23.17 -36.79 -23.63
C TYR A 87 22.52 -37.69 -24.68
N LEU A 88 21.41 -38.32 -24.31
CA LEU A 88 20.68 -39.25 -25.16
C LEU A 88 19.21 -38.82 -25.24
N ASN A 89 18.53 -39.23 -26.30
CA ASN A 89 17.08 -39.00 -26.42
C ASN A 89 16.32 -39.78 -25.34
N PRO A 90 15.07 -39.40 -25.00
CA PRO A 90 14.29 -40.13 -24.01
C PRO A 90 14.03 -41.58 -24.45
N GLY A 91 14.18 -42.54 -23.53
CA GLY A 91 13.97 -43.95 -23.87
C GLY A 91 14.60 -44.95 -22.89
N ASN A 92 14.43 -46.24 -23.21
CA ASN A 92 15.01 -47.35 -22.46
C ASN A 92 16.39 -47.73 -23.02
N TYR A 93 17.39 -47.73 -22.15
CA TYR A 93 18.78 -48.03 -22.48
C TYR A 93 19.34 -49.18 -21.64
N VAL A 94 20.30 -49.89 -22.22
CA VAL A 94 21.14 -50.87 -21.55
C VAL A 94 22.58 -50.39 -21.61
N VAL A 95 23.17 -50.12 -20.45
CA VAL A 95 24.57 -49.73 -20.31
C VAL A 95 25.38 -50.99 -20.03
N VAL A 96 26.37 -51.28 -20.85
CA VAL A 96 27.23 -52.46 -20.76
C VAL A 96 28.67 -52.00 -20.55
N ILE A 97 29.33 -52.57 -19.55
CA ILE A 97 30.77 -52.43 -19.34
C ILE A 97 31.38 -53.78 -19.66
N ASP A 98 32.13 -53.81 -20.77
CA ASP A 98 32.66 -55.03 -21.36
C ASP A 98 34.08 -55.28 -20.88
N GLY A 99 34.32 -56.45 -20.32
CA GLY A 99 35.62 -56.93 -19.84
C GLY A 99 36.21 -58.07 -20.67
N ALA A 100 35.59 -58.44 -21.80
CA ALA A 100 35.98 -59.59 -22.62
C ALA A 100 37.48 -59.62 -23.00
N ASN A 101 38.15 -58.46 -23.05
CA ASN A 101 39.58 -58.36 -23.39
C ASN A 101 40.53 -58.03 -22.22
N ASN A 102 40.02 -57.70 -21.03
CA ASN A 102 40.84 -57.16 -19.93
C ASN A 102 40.72 -57.98 -18.64
N SER A 103 39.59 -57.97 -17.97
CA SER A 103 39.23 -58.84 -16.82
C SER A 103 37.77 -58.56 -16.46
N TYR A 104 37.14 -59.37 -15.60
CA TYR A 104 35.75 -59.13 -15.23
C TYR A 104 35.57 -57.74 -14.58
N PRO A 105 34.72 -56.85 -15.12
CA PRO A 105 34.51 -55.52 -14.59
C PRO A 105 33.60 -55.62 -13.37
N SER A 106 34.16 -55.44 -12.16
CA SER A 106 33.38 -55.54 -10.92
C SER A 106 32.27 -54.48 -10.87
N PRO A 107 30.98 -54.84 -10.72
CA PRO A 107 29.87 -53.87 -10.66
C PRO A 107 30.05 -52.80 -9.58
N GLN A 108 30.72 -53.13 -8.47
CA GLN A 108 30.94 -52.21 -7.35
C GLN A 108 31.87 -51.03 -7.71
N ASN A 109 32.58 -51.12 -8.84
CA ASN A 109 33.45 -50.05 -9.32
C ASN A 109 32.70 -48.99 -10.14
N TYR A 110 31.37 -49.12 -10.30
CA TYR A 110 30.60 -48.22 -11.15
C TYR A 110 29.32 -47.75 -10.47
N GLU A 111 29.11 -46.44 -10.47
CA GLU A 111 27.84 -45.83 -10.12
C GLU A 111 27.20 -45.25 -11.37
N ILE A 112 25.96 -45.64 -11.63
CA ILE A 112 25.20 -45.23 -12.81
C ILE A 112 23.91 -44.59 -12.33
N PHE A 113 23.67 -43.37 -12.77
CA PHE A 113 22.49 -42.60 -12.39
C PHE A 113 22.16 -41.59 -13.48
N ILE A 114 20.93 -41.09 -13.46
CA ILE A 114 20.48 -40.02 -14.36
C ILE A 114 20.39 -38.72 -13.58
N VAL A 115 20.69 -37.60 -14.24
CA VAL A 115 20.55 -36.26 -13.66
C VAL A 115 19.83 -35.33 -14.62
N PRO A 116 19.01 -34.39 -14.12
CA PRO A 116 18.45 -33.35 -14.97
C PRO A 116 19.58 -32.47 -15.51
N TYR A 117 19.44 -31.97 -16.75
CA TYR A 117 20.37 -31.01 -17.32
C TYR A 117 19.71 -29.73 -17.84
N ASN A 118 18.37 -29.65 -17.78
CA ASN A 118 17.60 -28.50 -18.22
C ASN A 118 16.37 -28.26 -17.33
N ALA A 119 15.69 -27.13 -17.51
CA ALA A 119 14.53 -26.77 -16.69
C ALA A 119 13.32 -27.69 -16.93
N LEU A 120 13.13 -28.21 -18.15
CA LEU A 120 12.01 -29.11 -18.49
C LEU A 120 11.97 -30.36 -17.61
N ALA A 121 13.14 -30.94 -17.32
CA ALA A 121 13.24 -32.08 -16.42
C ALA A 121 12.71 -31.75 -15.01
N LEU A 122 13.08 -30.58 -14.47
CA LEU A 122 12.62 -30.14 -13.15
C LEU A 122 11.11 -29.87 -13.14
N LEU A 123 10.56 -29.35 -14.25
CA LEU A 123 9.13 -29.07 -14.37
C LEU A 123 8.27 -30.34 -14.49
N SER A 124 8.85 -31.45 -14.93
CA SER A 124 8.13 -32.73 -15.02
C SER A 124 7.85 -33.38 -13.66
N GLN A 125 8.48 -32.89 -12.58
CA GLN A 125 8.39 -33.45 -11.23
C GLN A 125 8.07 -32.36 -10.18
N PRO A 126 6.87 -31.75 -10.23
CA PRO A 126 6.48 -30.74 -9.25
C PRO A 126 6.38 -31.35 -7.84
N ARG A 127 6.75 -30.57 -6.81
CA ARG A 127 6.62 -30.96 -5.40
C ARG A 127 5.32 -30.38 -4.84
N ASN A 128 4.48 -31.20 -4.21
CA ASN A 128 3.22 -30.82 -3.54
C ASN A 128 3.41 -29.91 -2.30
N SER A 129 4.61 -29.41 -2.07
CA SER A 129 4.94 -28.50 -0.99
C SER A 129 5.90 -27.42 -1.46
N SER A 130 5.86 -27.08 -2.75
CA SER A 130 6.65 -26.00 -3.33
C SER A 130 6.17 -24.65 -2.82
N ALA A 131 7.04 -23.64 -2.91
CA ALA A 131 6.60 -22.25 -2.82
C ALA A 131 5.68 -21.92 -4.01
N ILE A 132 4.59 -21.19 -3.76
CA ILE A 132 3.51 -20.96 -4.72
C ILE A 132 3.39 -19.48 -5.07
N GLY A 133 3.28 -19.16 -6.35
CA GLY A 133 3.20 -17.79 -6.85
C GLY A 133 3.40 -17.74 -8.36
N ILE A 134 4.38 -16.96 -8.83
CA ILE A 134 4.71 -16.89 -10.26
C ILE A 134 6.20 -17.11 -10.50
N VAL A 135 6.54 -17.99 -11.44
CA VAL A 135 7.93 -18.32 -11.78
C VAL A 135 8.15 -18.34 -13.28
N ALA A 136 9.24 -17.73 -13.73
CA ALA A 136 9.66 -17.66 -15.12
C ALA A 136 10.88 -18.57 -15.36
N TYR A 137 10.62 -19.75 -15.94
CA TYR A 137 11.65 -20.72 -16.34
C TYR A 137 12.18 -20.52 -17.77
N GLY A 138 11.59 -19.59 -18.53
CA GLY A 138 11.86 -19.48 -19.98
C GLY A 138 11.24 -20.61 -20.81
N VAL A 139 10.37 -21.44 -20.22
CA VAL A 139 9.68 -22.56 -20.88
C VAL A 139 8.21 -22.20 -21.13
N GLY A 140 7.72 -22.43 -22.34
CA GLY A 140 6.29 -22.43 -22.69
C GLY A 140 5.92 -23.66 -23.50
N ASN A 141 4.62 -23.87 -23.77
CA ASN A 141 4.13 -24.95 -24.62
C ASN A 141 4.58 -24.81 -26.07
N LYS A 142 4.72 -23.57 -26.58
CA LYS A 142 5.04 -23.31 -28.00
C LYS A 142 6.36 -22.60 -28.23
N SER A 143 6.98 -22.07 -27.18
CA SER A 143 8.22 -21.31 -27.30
C SER A 143 9.06 -21.44 -26.05
N VAL A 144 10.36 -21.51 -26.25
CA VAL A 144 11.38 -21.56 -25.21
C VAL A 144 12.28 -20.34 -25.41
N CYS A 145 12.56 -19.57 -24.36
CA CYS A 145 13.35 -18.35 -24.43
C CYS A 145 14.28 -18.18 -23.22
N SER A 146 15.52 -17.78 -23.49
CA SER A 146 16.45 -17.34 -22.46
C SER A 146 16.42 -15.82 -22.33
N VAL A 147 16.58 -15.30 -21.11
CA VAL A 147 16.62 -13.86 -20.82
C VAL A 147 17.86 -13.55 -19.99
N SER A 148 18.73 -12.69 -20.51
CA SER A 148 19.82 -12.06 -19.76
C SER A 148 19.42 -10.64 -19.38
N THR A 149 19.51 -10.29 -18.10
CA THR A 149 19.17 -8.95 -17.60
C THR A 149 20.08 -8.54 -16.45
N ASN A 150 20.10 -7.24 -16.15
CA ASN A 150 20.81 -6.71 -14.99
C ASN A 150 19.87 -6.48 -13.80
N ALA A 151 18.55 -6.57 -13.97
CA ALA A 151 17.63 -6.39 -12.85
C ALA A 151 16.30 -7.10 -13.06
N ILE A 152 15.71 -7.56 -11.96
CA ILE A 152 14.34 -8.07 -11.91
C ILE A 152 13.52 -7.32 -10.88
N LEU A 153 12.22 -7.29 -11.10
CA LEU A 153 11.25 -6.55 -10.29
C LEU A 153 10.03 -7.46 -10.04
N GLY A 154 9.71 -7.66 -8.77
CA GLY A 154 8.51 -8.39 -8.34
C GLY A 154 7.48 -7.45 -7.73
N PHE A 155 6.34 -7.25 -8.38
CA PHE A 155 5.20 -6.50 -7.84
C PHE A 155 4.33 -7.40 -6.96
N PHE A 156 3.86 -6.84 -5.85
CA PHE A 156 2.85 -7.46 -5.00
C PHE A 156 1.79 -6.45 -4.55
N ASN A 157 0.56 -6.93 -4.38
CA ASN A 157 -0.52 -6.26 -3.68
C ASN A 157 -1.28 -7.29 -2.84
N ILE A 158 -1.10 -7.23 -1.53
CA ILE A 158 -1.65 -8.18 -0.55
C ILE A 158 -2.83 -7.50 0.16
N THR A 159 -4.02 -8.08 0.07
CA THR A 159 -5.25 -7.55 0.68
C THR A 159 -5.71 -8.36 1.89
N SER A 160 -5.22 -9.60 2.02
CA SER A 160 -5.44 -10.49 3.16
C SER A 160 -4.19 -11.36 3.33
N LEU A 161 -3.73 -11.54 4.58
CA LEU A 161 -2.56 -12.34 4.91
C LEU A 161 -2.62 -12.82 6.36
N TYR A 162 -2.73 -14.13 6.55
CA TYR A 162 -2.59 -14.80 7.84
C TYR A 162 -2.13 -16.24 7.59
N ALA A 163 -0.94 -16.57 8.10
CA ALA A 163 -0.33 -17.89 7.98
C ALA A 163 -0.26 -18.56 9.35
N TYR A 164 -0.29 -19.89 9.38
CA TYR A 164 -0.19 -20.64 10.61
C TYR A 164 0.44 -22.02 10.40
N ASN A 165 1.45 -22.31 11.22
CA ASN A 165 2.10 -23.61 11.34
C ASN A 165 2.46 -23.85 12.81
N SER A 166 1.73 -24.74 13.48
CA SER A 166 1.93 -25.01 14.92
C SER A 166 3.32 -25.58 15.25
N SER A 167 3.99 -26.19 14.26
CA SER A 167 5.27 -26.89 14.43
C SER A 167 6.49 -26.01 14.19
N TYR A 168 6.30 -24.74 13.82
CA TYR A 168 7.38 -23.80 13.50
C TYR A 168 7.38 -22.59 14.44
N ASN A 169 8.51 -21.87 14.52
CA ASN A 169 8.63 -20.66 15.31
C ASN A 169 9.23 -19.52 14.46
N PRO A 170 8.52 -18.38 14.29
CA PRO A 170 7.18 -18.09 14.80
C PRO A 170 6.10 -18.93 14.10
N GLN A 171 5.06 -19.32 14.84
CA GLN A 171 3.97 -20.14 14.29
C GLN A 171 3.18 -19.41 13.20
N SER A 172 3.12 -18.08 13.23
CA SER A 172 2.42 -17.28 12.23
C SER A 172 3.36 -16.74 11.14
N GLY A 173 4.46 -17.44 10.91
CA GLY A 173 5.49 -17.06 9.96
C GLY A 173 5.10 -17.37 8.51
N ALA A 174 5.43 -16.46 7.60
CA ALA A 174 5.37 -16.68 6.16
C ALA A 174 6.38 -15.80 5.43
N SER A 175 6.61 -16.05 4.14
CA SER A 175 7.43 -15.18 3.30
C SER A 175 6.81 -14.92 1.93
N LEU A 176 7.18 -13.79 1.34
CA LEU A 176 7.10 -13.53 -0.09
C LEU A 176 8.52 -13.33 -0.62
N GLN A 177 8.95 -14.17 -1.55
CA GLN A 177 10.34 -14.27 -1.98
C GLN A 177 10.47 -13.92 -3.46
N LEU A 178 11.24 -12.88 -3.78
CA LEU A 178 11.76 -12.62 -5.12
C LEU A 178 13.12 -13.29 -5.25
N ASN A 179 13.20 -14.39 -5.98
CA ASN A 179 14.47 -15.10 -6.17
C ASN A 179 14.87 -15.17 -7.64
N THR A 180 16.17 -15.32 -7.90
CA THR A 180 16.72 -15.51 -9.25
C THR A 180 18.14 -16.04 -9.20
N VAL A 181 18.65 -16.48 -10.36
CA VAL A 181 20.03 -16.93 -10.49
C VAL A 181 20.86 -15.93 -11.30
N LEU A 182 22.02 -15.59 -10.75
CA LEU A 182 23.07 -14.85 -11.43
C LEU A 182 24.02 -15.83 -12.11
N TYR A 183 24.40 -15.51 -13.35
CA TYR A 183 25.48 -16.15 -14.08
C TYR A 183 26.67 -15.19 -14.21
N GLY A 184 27.86 -15.65 -13.85
CA GLY A 184 29.09 -14.87 -13.84
C GLY A 184 30.23 -15.48 -14.66
N GLU A 185 31.33 -14.76 -14.70
CA GLU A 185 32.60 -15.24 -15.25
C GLU A 185 33.04 -16.57 -14.59
N ASP A 186 33.80 -17.39 -15.31
CA ASP A 186 34.28 -18.71 -14.87
C ASP A 186 33.17 -19.69 -14.45
N ASN A 187 32.00 -19.61 -15.10
CA ASN A 187 30.81 -20.42 -14.81
C ASN A 187 30.33 -20.30 -13.34
N GLN A 188 30.57 -19.16 -12.70
CA GLN A 188 30.05 -18.91 -11.37
C GLN A 188 28.53 -18.69 -11.43
N SER A 189 27.81 -19.33 -10.52
CA SER A 189 26.36 -19.21 -10.39
C SER A 189 25.99 -18.89 -8.96
N LEU A 190 25.19 -17.83 -8.77
CA LEU A 190 24.71 -17.43 -7.44
C LEU A 190 23.18 -17.42 -7.41
N PHE A 191 22.57 -18.06 -6.42
CA PHE A 191 21.15 -17.96 -6.15
C PHE A 191 20.90 -16.78 -5.20
N LEU A 192 20.08 -15.83 -5.65
CA LEU A 192 19.81 -14.55 -4.98
C LEU A 192 18.37 -14.54 -4.49
N GLN A 193 18.15 -14.12 -3.24
CA GLN A 193 16.81 -13.96 -2.68
C GLN A 193 16.62 -12.57 -2.07
N ASP A 194 15.56 -11.89 -2.44
CA ASP A 194 15.02 -10.70 -1.78
C ASP A 194 13.66 -11.08 -1.16
N VAL A 195 13.60 -11.18 0.16
CA VAL A 195 12.49 -11.81 0.87
C VAL A 195 11.81 -10.82 1.79
N ILE A 196 10.49 -10.76 1.73
CA ILE A 196 9.68 -10.18 2.81
C ILE A 196 9.31 -11.32 3.76
N GLY A 197 9.89 -11.32 4.96
CA GLY A 197 9.51 -12.22 6.04
C GLY A 197 8.40 -11.60 6.88
N PHE A 198 7.28 -12.28 7.04
CA PHE A 198 6.11 -11.82 7.79
C PHE A 198 5.95 -12.57 9.11
N ILE A 199 5.63 -11.83 10.18
CA ILE A 199 4.96 -12.37 11.37
C ILE A 199 3.51 -11.91 11.27
N THR A 200 2.67 -12.78 10.69
CA THR A 200 1.34 -12.39 10.23
C THR A 200 0.36 -12.09 11.37
N SER A 201 0.53 -12.71 12.55
CA SER A 201 -0.29 -12.41 13.73
C SER A 201 -0.01 -11.04 14.37
N GLU A 202 1.19 -10.49 14.16
CA GLU A 202 1.65 -9.22 14.75
C GLU A 202 1.60 -8.05 13.76
N ASN A 203 1.21 -8.32 12.51
CA ASN A 203 1.31 -7.36 11.40
C ASN A 203 2.71 -6.76 11.26
N GLN A 204 3.74 -7.60 11.41
CA GLN A 204 5.14 -7.19 11.24
C GLN A 204 5.75 -7.85 10.00
N LEU A 205 6.63 -7.10 9.33
CA LEU A 205 7.46 -7.59 8.24
C LEU A 205 8.90 -7.17 8.42
N GLN A 206 9.83 -7.89 7.80
CA GLN A 206 11.22 -7.51 7.62
C GLN A 206 11.67 -7.88 6.20
N PHE A 207 12.68 -7.21 5.68
CA PHE A 207 13.31 -7.57 4.41
C PHE A 207 14.58 -8.36 4.69
N VAL A 208 14.81 -9.42 3.92
CA VAL A 208 15.96 -10.32 4.06
C VAL A 208 16.59 -10.53 2.69
N ALA A 209 17.91 -10.33 2.60
CA ALA A 209 18.69 -10.58 1.40
C ALA A 209 19.58 -11.80 1.62
N ASN A 210 19.54 -12.76 0.70
CA ASN A 210 20.38 -13.96 0.73
C ASN A 210 21.16 -14.14 -0.57
N VAL A 211 22.40 -14.63 -0.45
CA VAL A 211 23.22 -15.08 -1.60
C VAL A 211 23.81 -16.46 -1.30
N TRP A 212 23.53 -17.41 -2.18
CA TRP A 212 24.04 -18.78 -2.13
C TRP A 212 24.92 -19.06 -3.34
N ASN A 213 26.04 -19.77 -3.14
CA ASN A 213 26.87 -20.24 -4.23
C ASN A 213 26.34 -21.57 -4.75
N VAL A 214 25.81 -21.56 -5.99
CA VAL A 214 25.25 -22.73 -6.66
C VAL A 214 26.09 -23.13 -7.90
N SER A 215 27.35 -22.69 -7.95
CA SER A 215 28.27 -22.95 -9.07
C SER A 215 28.66 -24.43 -9.21
N SER A 216 28.64 -25.18 -8.10
CA SER A 216 28.83 -26.63 -8.08
C SER A 216 28.24 -27.22 -6.81
N VAL A 217 28.01 -28.53 -6.81
CA VAL A 217 27.69 -29.27 -5.59
C VAL A 217 28.76 -28.98 -4.53
N SER A 218 28.35 -28.56 -3.34
CA SER A 218 29.23 -28.15 -2.22
C SER A 218 30.09 -26.89 -2.46
N ALA A 219 29.77 -26.06 -3.46
CA ALA A 219 30.45 -24.77 -3.63
C ALA A 219 30.25 -23.88 -2.39
N LEU A 220 31.34 -23.28 -1.90
CA LEU A 220 31.32 -22.39 -0.75
C LEU A 220 31.58 -20.94 -1.19
N LEU A 221 31.05 -19.98 -0.44
CA LEU A 221 31.51 -18.60 -0.48
C LEU A 221 32.72 -18.47 0.45
N ASN A 222 33.81 -17.84 -0.01
CA ASN A 222 34.98 -17.61 0.84
C ASN A 222 34.64 -16.57 1.94
N ASN A 223 34.97 -16.92 3.19
CA ASN A 223 34.60 -16.27 4.46
C ASN A 223 33.11 -16.31 4.83
N SER A 224 32.76 -17.42 5.49
CA SER A 224 31.49 -17.70 6.18
C SER A 224 30.33 -18.01 5.22
N TYR A 225 29.80 -19.22 5.35
CA TYR A 225 28.60 -19.72 4.71
C TYR A 225 27.54 -18.61 4.58
N PHE A 226 27.04 -18.39 3.36
CA PHE A 226 25.84 -17.60 3.09
C PHE A 226 25.96 -16.11 3.43
N TYR A 227 25.83 -15.25 2.42
CA TYR A 227 25.61 -13.83 2.71
C TYR A 227 24.14 -13.67 3.10
N SER A 228 23.87 -13.27 4.34
CA SER A 228 22.53 -12.89 4.81
C SER A 228 22.57 -11.51 5.43
N ASN A 229 21.58 -10.70 5.09
CA ASN A 229 21.36 -9.43 5.75
C ASN A 229 19.85 -9.21 5.90
N TYR A 230 19.43 -8.61 7.00
CA TYR A 230 18.03 -8.35 7.27
C TYR A 230 17.83 -6.97 7.89
N THR A 231 16.70 -6.36 7.59
CA THR A 231 16.27 -5.12 8.25
C THR A 231 15.69 -5.42 9.63
N HIS A 232 15.51 -4.38 10.45
CA HIS A 232 14.61 -4.48 11.59
C HIS A 232 13.16 -4.74 11.13
N PHE A 233 12.32 -5.22 12.05
CA PHE A 233 10.90 -5.36 11.81
C PHE A 233 10.20 -4.01 11.68
N TYR A 234 9.24 -3.95 10.76
CA TYR A 234 8.33 -2.83 10.51
C TYR A 234 6.89 -3.30 10.66
N SER A 235 6.03 -2.45 11.20
CA SER A 235 4.59 -2.68 11.16
C SER A 235 4.03 -2.42 9.77
N TYR A 236 3.15 -3.30 9.30
CA TYR A 236 2.38 -3.11 8.07
C TYR A 236 0.88 -3.11 8.34
N LYS A 237 0.12 -2.65 7.36
CA LYS A 237 -1.34 -2.62 7.30
C LYS A 237 -1.75 -3.08 5.92
N LEU A 238 -2.80 -3.90 5.88
CA LEU A 238 -3.42 -4.32 4.63
C LEU A 238 -4.44 -3.27 4.17
N PRO A 239 -4.61 -3.03 2.86
CA PRO A 239 -3.80 -3.59 1.77
C PRO A 239 -2.35 -3.10 1.78
N LEU A 240 -1.41 -4.03 1.55
CA LEU A 240 0.03 -3.79 1.48
C LEU A 240 0.49 -4.06 0.04
N ALA A 241 0.97 -3.04 -0.66
CA ALA A 241 1.42 -3.16 -2.03
C ALA A 241 2.79 -2.51 -2.24
N GLY A 242 3.57 -3.08 -3.16
CA GLY A 242 4.94 -2.68 -3.37
C GLY A 242 5.65 -3.47 -4.44
N PHE A 243 6.97 -3.32 -4.43
CA PHE A 243 7.89 -4.02 -5.30
C PHE A 243 9.11 -4.50 -4.52
N LEU A 244 9.64 -5.66 -4.92
CA LEU A 244 10.98 -6.15 -4.58
C LEU A 244 11.89 -6.01 -5.81
N ILE A 245 13.17 -5.72 -5.59
CA ILE A 245 14.14 -5.38 -6.64
C ILE A 245 15.48 -6.07 -6.36
N ILE A 246 15.92 -6.91 -7.30
CA ILE A 246 17.30 -7.40 -7.35
C ILE A 246 17.98 -6.74 -8.55
N ASN A 247 19.08 -6.04 -8.31
CA ASN A 247 19.85 -5.33 -9.34
C ASN A 247 21.34 -5.72 -9.31
N VAL A 248 21.90 -6.01 -10.48
CA VAL A 248 23.31 -6.34 -10.71
C VAL A 248 23.94 -5.23 -11.52
N SER A 249 25.00 -4.63 -11.00
CA SER A 249 25.79 -3.62 -11.73
C SER A 249 27.25 -4.05 -11.81
N ASN A 250 27.72 -4.31 -13.03
CA ASN A 250 29.15 -4.52 -13.29
C ASN A 250 29.92 -3.21 -13.08
N VAL A 251 30.99 -3.27 -12.30
CA VAL A 251 31.93 -2.18 -12.03
C VAL A 251 33.32 -2.58 -12.57
N SER A 252 34.31 -1.69 -12.46
CA SER A 252 35.63 -1.91 -13.07
C SER A 252 36.33 -3.19 -12.59
N ASN A 253 36.15 -3.57 -11.33
CA ASN A 253 36.84 -4.67 -10.66
C ASN A 253 35.94 -5.85 -10.25
N GLY A 254 34.71 -5.92 -10.76
CA GLY A 254 33.75 -6.96 -10.38
C GLY A 254 32.32 -6.51 -10.58
N MET A 255 31.41 -6.91 -9.69
CA MET A 255 30.01 -6.49 -9.72
C MET A 255 29.46 -6.18 -8.34
N ARG A 256 28.38 -5.41 -8.31
CA ARG A 256 27.57 -5.16 -7.13
C ARG A 256 26.18 -5.75 -7.31
N ILE A 257 25.69 -6.46 -6.30
CA ILE A 257 24.34 -6.99 -6.22
C ILE A 257 23.61 -6.19 -5.15
N SER A 258 22.54 -5.50 -5.52
CA SER A 258 21.74 -4.65 -4.65
C SER A 258 20.34 -5.23 -4.50
N PHE A 259 19.88 -5.31 -3.24
CA PHE A 259 18.56 -5.80 -2.83
C PHE A 259 17.75 -4.64 -2.29
N GLY A 260 16.50 -4.52 -2.69
CA GLY A 260 15.73 -3.34 -2.39
C GLY A 260 14.24 -3.50 -2.60
N TYR A 261 13.49 -2.52 -2.09
CA TYR A 261 12.04 -2.53 -2.15
C TYR A 261 11.47 -1.14 -2.34
N VAL A 262 10.20 -1.09 -2.75
CA VAL A 262 9.36 0.10 -2.78
C VAL A 262 8.03 -0.27 -2.16
N ILE A 263 7.58 0.47 -1.13
CA ILE A 263 6.21 0.34 -0.62
C ILE A 263 5.38 1.48 -1.21
N ILE A 264 4.30 1.10 -1.90
CA ILE A 264 3.37 2.04 -2.55
C ILE A 264 2.01 2.10 -1.83
N GLN A 265 1.71 1.11 -0.99
CA GLN A 265 0.51 1.10 -0.17
C GLN A 265 0.78 0.37 1.15
N ASN A 266 0.32 0.96 2.25
CA ASN A 266 0.40 0.39 3.59
C ASN A 266 -0.87 0.78 4.36
N GLY A 267 -1.98 0.12 4.05
CA GLY A 267 -3.35 0.55 4.39
C GLY A 267 -3.85 1.65 3.46
N THR A 268 -3.15 2.79 3.39
CA THR A 268 -3.38 3.87 2.42
C THR A 268 -2.23 3.95 1.43
N PHE A 269 -2.43 4.64 0.30
CA PHE A 269 -1.33 4.90 -0.64
C PHE A 269 -0.23 5.73 0.03
N VAL A 270 1.01 5.35 -0.20
CA VAL A 270 2.21 6.00 0.35
C VAL A 270 3.03 6.52 -0.82
N LYS A 271 3.75 7.63 -0.63
CA LYS A 271 4.71 8.13 -1.62
C LYS A 271 5.77 7.05 -1.94
N PRO A 272 6.10 6.80 -3.22
CA PRO A 272 7.08 5.79 -3.58
C PRO A 272 8.49 6.25 -3.19
N ASP A 273 9.26 5.36 -2.58
CA ASP A 273 10.66 5.58 -2.22
C ASP A 273 11.43 4.28 -2.47
N ILE A 274 12.46 4.33 -3.31
CA ILE A 274 13.30 3.16 -3.61
C ILE A 274 14.34 3.02 -2.52
N LYS A 275 14.26 1.93 -1.76
CA LYS A 275 15.19 1.63 -0.67
C LYS A 275 16.00 0.40 -1.00
N PHE A 276 17.30 0.59 -1.24
CA PHE A 276 18.26 -0.51 -1.24
C PHE A 276 18.77 -0.71 0.19
N PHE A 277 18.26 -1.73 0.87
CA PHE A 277 18.66 -2.03 2.25
C PHE A 277 19.99 -2.79 2.30
N ASN A 278 20.42 -3.36 1.18
CA ASN A 278 21.67 -4.09 1.11
C ASN A 278 22.35 -4.01 -0.26
N THR A 279 23.68 -4.01 -0.28
CA THR A 279 24.50 -4.13 -1.51
C THR A 279 25.79 -4.89 -1.21
N VAL A 280 26.06 -5.93 -2.00
CA VAL A 280 27.22 -6.82 -1.85
C VAL A 280 28.11 -6.74 -3.08
N PHE A 281 29.42 -6.81 -2.90
CA PHE A 281 30.40 -6.80 -3.98
C PHE A 281 30.99 -8.20 -4.22
N PHE A 282 31.15 -8.57 -5.49
CA PHE A 282 31.81 -9.80 -5.92
C PHE A 282 32.93 -9.48 -6.93
N PRO A 283 34.11 -10.12 -6.83
CA PRO A 283 35.29 -9.80 -7.65
C PRO A 283 35.26 -10.47 -9.03
N PHE A 284 34.10 -10.60 -9.64
CA PHE A 284 33.88 -11.10 -11.00
C PHE A 284 32.67 -10.39 -11.60
N LYS A 285 32.53 -10.40 -12.91
CA LYS A 285 31.37 -9.81 -13.60
C LYS A 285 30.28 -10.85 -13.82
N GLY A 286 29.05 -10.38 -14.00
CA GLY A 286 27.91 -11.25 -14.25
C GLY A 286 26.63 -10.51 -14.62
N TYR A 287 25.55 -11.28 -14.76
CA TYR A 287 24.20 -10.83 -15.07
C TYR A 287 23.18 -11.85 -14.56
N LEU A 288 21.92 -11.44 -14.41
CA LEU A 288 20.82 -12.34 -14.05
C LEU A 288 20.38 -13.13 -15.28
N LEU A 289 20.22 -14.44 -15.13
CA LEU A 289 19.95 -15.35 -16.24
C LEU A 289 18.69 -16.17 -15.96
N ILE A 290 17.78 -16.15 -16.93
CA ILE A 290 16.71 -17.12 -17.07
C ILE A 290 17.10 -17.99 -18.27
N ASP A 291 17.31 -19.28 -18.05
CA ASP A 291 17.74 -20.20 -19.09
C ASP A 291 17.06 -21.57 -18.97
N PRO A 292 16.18 -21.92 -19.93
CA PRO A 292 15.48 -23.20 -19.92
C PRO A 292 16.37 -24.37 -20.32
N TYR A 293 17.53 -24.13 -20.95
CA TYR A 293 18.36 -25.18 -21.55
C TYR A 293 19.41 -25.77 -20.61
N ASN A 294 19.84 -24.99 -19.62
CA ASN A 294 20.92 -25.36 -18.71
C ASN A 294 20.46 -25.24 -17.26
N LEU A 295 21.17 -25.93 -16.38
CA LEU A 295 21.06 -25.79 -14.93
C LEU A 295 22.38 -25.26 -14.37
N THR A 296 22.37 -24.75 -13.15
CA THR A 296 23.59 -24.42 -12.43
C THR A 296 24.41 -25.68 -12.16
N GLY A 297 25.68 -25.54 -11.74
CA GLY A 297 26.48 -26.72 -11.36
C GLY A 297 25.99 -27.45 -10.11
N ASP A 298 25.07 -26.84 -9.36
CA ASP A 298 24.30 -27.47 -8.27
C ASP A 298 22.85 -27.78 -8.69
N TYR A 299 22.60 -27.96 -10.00
CA TYR A 299 21.33 -28.40 -10.58
C TYR A 299 20.09 -27.52 -10.30
N HIS A 300 20.29 -26.23 -10.01
CA HIS A 300 19.19 -25.26 -9.89
C HIS A 300 18.77 -24.75 -11.27
N ALA A 301 17.49 -24.43 -11.44
CA ALA A 301 17.02 -23.77 -12.64
C ALA A 301 17.57 -22.34 -12.70
N TYR A 302 17.98 -21.88 -13.88
CA TYR A 302 18.14 -20.45 -14.12
C TYR A 302 16.75 -19.84 -14.32
N ASP A 303 16.15 -19.34 -13.25
CA ASP A 303 14.79 -18.79 -13.24
C ASP A 303 14.72 -17.42 -12.53
N ALA A 304 13.52 -16.85 -12.57
CA ALA A 304 13.12 -15.74 -11.72
C ALA A 304 11.75 -16.05 -11.11
N GLU A 305 11.60 -15.90 -9.81
CA GLU A 305 10.42 -16.30 -9.07
C GLU A 305 9.95 -15.22 -8.11
N LEU A 306 8.63 -15.06 -7.99
CA LEU A 306 7.97 -14.29 -6.93
C LEU A 306 6.91 -15.18 -6.30
N VAL A 307 7.25 -15.76 -5.15
CA VAL A 307 6.50 -16.88 -4.56
C VAL A 307 6.29 -16.71 -3.05
N PHE A 308 5.16 -17.21 -2.56
CA PHE A 308 4.89 -17.35 -1.13
C PHE A 308 5.42 -18.68 -0.62
N GLY A 309 5.95 -18.67 0.60
CA GLY A 309 6.45 -19.86 1.30
C GLY A 309 6.38 -19.70 2.81
N GLY A 310 6.91 -20.69 3.54
CA GLY A 310 7.19 -20.57 4.97
C GLY A 310 8.17 -19.45 5.30
N TYR A 311 8.34 -19.16 6.59
CA TYR A 311 9.10 -18.02 7.07
C TYR A 311 10.61 -18.13 6.83
N SER A 312 11.17 -19.32 7.08
CA SER A 312 12.61 -19.61 6.90
C SER A 312 12.88 -21.11 7.04
N GLY A 313 14.12 -21.53 6.79
CA GLY A 313 14.65 -22.83 7.22
C GLY A 313 13.99 -24.03 6.54
N GLY A 314 13.41 -23.84 5.36
CA GLY A 314 12.65 -24.88 4.65
C GLY A 314 11.26 -25.14 5.25
N GLU A 315 10.71 -24.20 6.03
CA GLU A 315 9.35 -24.31 6.52
C GLU A 315 8.34 -24.47 5.37
N ILE A 316 7.45 -25.45 5.53
CA ILE A 316 6.23 -25.57 4.74
C ILE A 316 5.08 -25.05 5.61
N THR A 317 4.49 -23.92 5.23
CA THR A 317 3.41 -23.26 5.99
C THR A 317 2.05 -23.44 5.31
N SER A 318 0.97 -23.08 6.00
CA SER A 318 -0.38 -23.01 5.45
C SER A 318 -0.96 -21.62 5.70
N PHE A 319 -1.83 -21.15 4.81
CA PHE A 319 -2.47 -19.84 4.90
C PHE A 319 -3.93 -19.99 5.30
N VAL A 320 -4.26 -19.51 6.50
CA VAL A 320 -5.66 -19.35 6.91
C VAL A 320 -6.36 -18.32 6.03
N SER A 321 -5.64 -17.28 5.60
CA SER A 321 -6.11 -16.33 4.61
C SER A 321 -4.96 -15.75 3.80
N LEU A 322 -5.10 -15.73 2.48
CA LEU A 322 -4.22 -15.02 1.56
C LEU A 322 -5.06 -14.53 0.39
N ASN A 323 -4.86 -13.27 0.02
CA ASN A 323 -5.35 -12.75 -1.25
C ASN A 323 -4.35 -11.70 -1.74
N ALA A 324 -3.60 -12.04 -2.79
CA ALA A 324 -2.56 -11.20 -3.33
C ALA A 324 -2.57 -11.17 -4.87
N SER A 325 -2.22 -10.04 -5.45
CA SER A 325 -1.93 -9.91 -6.89
C SER A 325 -0.43 -9.73 -7.10
N LEU A 326 0.14 -10.51 -8.02
CA LEU A 326 1.57 -10.57 -8.33
C LEU A 326 1.84 -10.23 -9.80
N ALA A 327 3.01 -9.64 -10.06
CA ALA A 327 3.58 -9.53 -11.40
C ALA A 327 5.11 -9.54 -11.35
N LEU A 328 5.74 -10.12 -12.38
CA LEU A 328 7.19 -10.30 -12.46
C LEU A 328 7.74 -9.68 -13.75
N TYR A 329 8.78 -8.86 -13.61
CA TYR A 329 9.40 -8.11 -14.71
C TYR A 329 10.92 -8.28 -14.71
N TYR A 330 11.51 -8.10 -15.88
CA TYR A 330 12.95 -7.92 -16.07
C TYR A 330 13.25 -6.57 -16.71
N ASN A 331 14.44 -6.05 -16.44
CA ASN A 331 14.90 -4.81 -17.05
C ASN A 331 15.43 -5.10 -18.47
N SER A 332 14.91 -4.37 -19.45
CA SER A 332 15.35 -4.44 -20.85
C SER A 332 15.90 -3.10 -21.31
N THR A 333 16.49 -3.06 -22.51
CA THR A 333 16.88 -1.79 -23.17
C THR A 333 15.71 -0.83 -23.41
N TYR A 334 14.47 -1.33 -23.36
CA TYR A 334 13.23 -0.56 -23.52
C TYR A 334 12.45 -0.40 -22.20
N GLY A 335 13.14 -0.50 -21.06
CA GLY A 335 12.54 -0.44 -19.71
C GLY A 335 12.05 -1.80 -19.22
N TRP A 336 11.22 -1.78 -18.17
CA TRP A 336 10.67 -2.99 -17.54
C TRP A 336 9.73 -3.74 -18.48
N LYS A 337 9.98 -5.04 -18.65
CA LYS A 337 9.16 -5.95 -19.47
C LYS A 337 8.68 -7.13 -18.61
N PRO A 338 7.41 -7.56 -18.74
CA PRO A 338 6.94 -8.73 -18.04
C PRO A 338 7.51 -10.01 -18.65
N PHE A 339 7.75 -11.01 -17.81
CA PHE A 339 7.96 -12.38 -18.31
C PHE A 339 6.64 -12.91 -18.86
N ARG A 340 6.66 -13.50 -20.06
CA ARG A 340 5.42 -13.93 -20.74
C ARG A 340 4.91 -15.30 -20.29
N SER A 341 5.83 -16.24 -20.11
CA SER A 341 5.53 -17.61 -19.67
C SER A 341 5.79 -17.74 -18.18
N LEU A 342 4.74 -18.06 -17.43
CA LEU A 342 4.79 -18.20 -15.98
C LEU A 342 4.25 -19.56 -15.54
N TYR A 343 4.88 -20.12 -14.53
CA TYR A 343 4.44 -21.30 -13.77
C TYR A 343 3.95 -20.87 -12.39
N THR A 344 3.16 -21.73 -11.75
CA THR A 344 2.53 -21.46 -10.44
C THR A 344 3.41 -21.80 -9.24
N TYR A 345 4.56 -22.44 -9.44
CA TYR A 345 5.37 -23.02 -8.37
C TYR A 345 6.87 -22.89 -8.65
N SER A 346 7.63 -22.88 -7.55
CA SER A 346 9.10 -22.90 -7.55
C SER A 346 9.69 -24.31 -7.49
N VAL A 347 10.79 -24.53 -8.22
CA VAL A 347 11.66 -25.70 -8.09
C VAL A 347 12.89 -25.42 -7.23
N ASN A 348 13.32 -24.15 -7.11
CA ASN A 348 14.55 -23.75 -6.42
C ASN A 348 14.33 -23.39 -4.94
N THR A 349 13.20 -22.76 -4.59
CA THR A 349 12.91 -22.32 -3.21
C THR A 349 12.81 -23.52 -2.26
N GLY A 350 13.42 -23.38 -1.08
CA GLY A 350 13.41 -24.41 -0.03
C GLY A 350 12.16 -24.38 0.85
N GLU A 351 11.60 -23.20 1.12
CA GLU A 351 10.32 -23.05 1.81
C GLU A 351 9.12 -23.37 0.91
N GLY A 352 7.97 -23.67 1.52
CA GLY A 352 6.81 -24.16 0.78
C GLY A 352 5.46 -23.76 1.35
N THR A 353 4.41 -24.10 0.60
CA THR A 353 3.01 -23.98 1.04
C THR A 353 2.26 -25.28 0.78
N THR A 354 0.99 -25.38 1.19
CA THR A 354 0.16 -26.59 0.93
C THR A 354 -1.26 -26.28 0.43
N ASP A 355 -1.63 -25.00 0.40
CA ASP A 355 -3.02 -24.57 0.33
C ASP A 355 -3.19 -23.27 -0.48
N LEU A 356 -2.29 -23.02 -1.43
CA LEU A 356 -2.37 -21.85 -2.31
C LEU A 356 -2.68 -22.22 -3.75
N HIS A 357 -3.53 -21.41 -4.37
CA HIS A 357 -3.92 -21.49 -5.77
C HIS A 357 -3.55 -20.20 -6.51
N VAL A 358 -3.14 -20.32 -7.78
CA VAL A 358 -2.78 -19.17 -8.62
C VAL A 358 -3.63 -19.14 -9.89
N SER A 359 -4.19 -17.97 -10.20
CA SER A 359 -4.96 -17.76 -11.44
C SER A 359 -4.76 -16.36 -12.02
N ILE A 360 -4.98 -16.17 -13.32
CA ILE A 360 -4.89 -14.84 -13.95
C ILE A 360 -6.23 -14.10 -13.79
N ARG A 361 -6.19 -12.89 -13.25
CA ARG A 361 -7.34 -11.97 -13.18
C ARG A 361 -6.85 -10.53 -13.31
N ASP A 362 -7.53 -9.72 -14.11
CA ASP A 362 -7.21 -8.30 -14.33
C ASP A 362 -5.74 -8.07 -14.74
N SER A 363 -5.20 -8.98 -15.56
CA SER A 363 -3.81 -9.02 -16.04
C SER A 363 -2.74 -9.28 -14.96
N TYR A 364 -3.11 -9.53 -13.71
CA TYR A 364 -2.21 -9.97 -12.65
C TYR A 364 -2.37 -11.47 -12.35
N ALA A 365 -1.35 -12.07 -11.73
CA ALA A 365 -1.48 -13.39 -11.14
C ALA A 365 -1.99 -13.27 -9.71
N ASN A 366 -3.18 -13.81 -9.45
CA ASN A 366 -3.82 -13.74 -8.15
C ASN A 366 -3.57 -15.03 -7.39
N VAL A 367 -3.02 -14.89 -6.19
CA VAL A 367 -2.70 -15.97 -5.26
C VAL A 367 -3.66 -15.91 -4.09
N TYR A 368 -4.32 -17.02 -3.81
CA TYR A 368 -5.31 -17.12 -2.73
C TYR A 368 -5.39 -18.54 -2.19
N VAL A 369 -6.01 -18.69 -1.01
CA VAL A 369 -6.17 -20.01 -0.37
C VAL A 369 -7.06 -20.91 -1.22
N GLY A 370 -6.59 -22.10 -1.56
CA GLY A 370 -7.28 -23.06 -2.40
C GLY A 370 -6.45 -24.28 -2.75
N ASN A 371 -6.96 -25.13 -3.63
CA ASN A 371 -6.23 -26.31 -4.10
C ASN A 371 -5.09 -25.91 -5.03
N GLU A 372 -3.91 -26.45 -4.77
CA GLU A 372 -2.73 -26.22 -5.61
C GLU A 372 -2.97 -26.64 -7.07
N ASN A 373 -2.45 -25.82 -7.99
CA ASN A 373 -2.48 -26.08 -9.42
C ASN A 373 -1.08 -25.95 -10.01
N LEU A 374 -0.21 -26.92 -9.72
CA LEU A 374 1.19 -26.94 -10.13
C LEU A 374 1.29 -27.12 -11.65
N GLY A 375 1.80 -26.11 -12.35
CA GLY A 375 1.99 -26.17 -13.80
C GLY A 375 2.16 -24.81 -14.45
N LEU A 376 2.07 -24.81 -15.79
CA LEU A 376 2.08 -23.61 -16.60
C LEU A 376 0.80 -22.79 -16.34
N LEU A 377 0.96 -21.57 -15.85
CA LEU A 377 -0.14 -20.62 -15.59
C LEU A 377 -0.60 -19.93 -16.88
N THR A 378 0.34 -19.40 -17.67
CA THR A 378 0.06 -18.66 -18.91
C THR A 378 1.33 -18.49 -19.75
N GLU A 379 1.17 -18.27 -21.06
CA GLU A 379 2.24 -17.87 -22.00
C GLU A 379 2.06 -16.44 -22.53
N LYS A 380 1.05 -15.72 -22.03
CA LYS A 380 0.67 -14.38 -22.50
C LYS A 380 0.52 -13.41 -21.33
N PHE A 381 1.33 -13.58 -20.29
CA PHE A 381 1.30 -12.67 -19.16
C PHE A 381 1.65 -11.25 -19.62
N ASN A 382 0.74 -10.31 -19.32
CA ASN A 382 0.85 -8.92 -19.76
C ASN A 382 0.25 -7.98 -18.70
N PRO A 383 0.82 -7.95 -17.49
CA PRO A 383 0.41 -7.01 -16.45
C PRO A 383 0.66 -5.56 -16.90
N PRO A 384 -0.03 -4.58 -16.30
CA PRO A 384 0.27 -3.18 -16.54
C PRO A 384 1.74 -2.85 -16.26
N SER A 385 2.30 -1.85 -16.93
CA SER A 385 3.63 -1.34 -16.60
C SER A 385 3.73 -1.02 -15.10
N PRO A 386 4.87 -1.28 -14.45
CA PRO A 386 5.01 -1.02 -13.02
C PRO A 386 4.66 0.42 -12.67
N LEU A 387 3.92 0.60 -11.57
CA LEU A 387 3.37 1.89 -11.13
C LEU A 387 4.50 2.85 -10.74
N PHE A 388 4.72 3.85 -11.58
CA PHE A 388 5.77 4.86 -11.36
C PHE A 388 5.23 6.28 -11.25
N LEU A 389 3.94 6.52 -11.43
CA LEU A 389 3.37 7.87 -11.29
C LEU A 389 2.48 7.95 -10.04
N TYR A 390 3.01 8.60 -9.00
CA TYR A 390 2.25 8.91 -7.78
C TYR A 390 1.64 10.31 -7.91
N VAL A 391 0.32 10.41 -7.83
CA VAL A 391 -0.41 11.68 -7.87
C VAL A 391 -0.98 11.97 -6.49
N PHE A 392 -0.72 13.18 -6.00
CA PHE A 392 -1.27 13.69 -4.75
C PHE A 392 -2.06 14.97 -5.00
N ILE A 393 -3.33 14.99 -4.59
CA ILE A 393 -4.24 16.11 -4.79
C ILE A 393 -4.42 16.88 -3.49
N ILE A 394 -4.10 18.18 -3.54
CA ILE A 394 -4.24 19.15 -2.47
C ILE A 394 -5.45 20.06 -2.83
N PRO A 395 -6.30 20.46 -1.87
CA PRO A 395 -6.24 20.19 -0.42
C PRO A 395 -6.94 18.90 0.02
N TYR A 396 -7.44 18.07 -0.89
CA TYR A 396 -8.27 16.91 -0.56
C TYR A 396 -7.52 15.74 0.10
N ASN A 397 -6.19 15.81 0.21
CA ASN A 397 -5.32 14.74 0.71
C ASN A 397 -5.59 13.39 0.03
N TYR A 398 -5.97 13.43 -1.25
CA TYR A 398 -6.27 12.23 -2.03
C TYR A 398 -5.03 11.83 -2.83
N SER A 399 -4.60 10.58 -2.70
CA SER A 399 -3.49 10.02 -3.46
C SER A 399 -3.91 8.78 -4.24
N PHE A 400 -3.27 8.58 -5.38
CA PHE A 400 -3.43 7.38 -6.18
C PHE A 400 -2.22 7.20 -7.10
N TYR A 401 -2.08 5.97 -7.59
CA TYR A 401 -1.10 5.63 -8.61
C TYR A 401 -1.76 5.51 -9.97
N LEU A 402 -0.98 5.84 -11.00
CA LEU A 402 -1.33 5.64 -12.39
C LEU A 402 -0.31 4.71 -13.04
N ASN A 403 -0.75 3.98 -14.07
CA ASN A 403 0.07 3.12 -14.94
C ASN A 403 0.09 3.62 -16.40
N SER A 404 -0.50 4.78 -16.66
CA SER A 404 -0.54 5.46 -17.94
C SER A 404 -0.68 6.96 -17.76
N SER A 405 -0.54 7.72 -18.86
CA SER A 405 -0.82 9.16 -18.84
C SER A 405 -2.27 9.38 -18.42
N TYR A 406 -2.52 10.43 -17.65
CA TYR A 406 -3.85 10.69 -17.09
C TYR A 406 -4.24 12.15 -17.30
N LYS A 407 -5.46 12.35 -17.78
CA LYS A 407 -6.02 13.69 -17.99
C LYS A 407 -6.77 14.10 -16.72
N ILE A 408 -6.28 15.14 -16.04
CA ILE A 408 -6.98 15.71 -14.88
C ILE A 408 -8.08 16.66 -15.36
N TYR A 409 -9.27 16.50 -14.79
CA TYR A 409 -10.41 17.36 -15.06
C TYR A 409 -11.09 17.73 -13.74
N PHE A 410 -11.26 19.02 -13.52
CA PHE A 410 -12.03 19.56 -12.39
C PHE A 410 -13.13 20.46 -12.96
N PRO A 411 -14.38 20.32 -12.49
CA PRO A 411 -15.46 21.17 -12.96
C PRO A 411 -15.19 22.63 -12.59
N GLU A 412 -15.49 23.55 -13.51
CA GLU A 412 -15.34 24.99 -13.28
C GLU A 412 -16.19 25.47 -12.09
N ASN A 413 -17.37 24.89 -11.93
CA ASN A 413 -18.28 25.18 -10.83
C ASN A 413 -18.78 23.86 -10.24
N ILE A 414 -18.74 23.75 -8.90
CA ILE A 414 -19.40 22.69 -8.14
C ILE A 414 -20.53 23.37 -7.37
N SER A 415 -21.77 22.91 -7.53
CA SER A 415 -22.94 23.52 -6.90
C SER A 415 -23.72 22.51 -6.09
N GLY A 416 -23.98 22.85 -4.83
CA GLY A 416 -24.98 22.21 -3.97
C GLY A 416 -26.22 23.10 -3.81
N LYS A 417 -27.14 22.68 -2.93
CA LYS A 417 -28.40 23.40 -2.70
C LYS A 417 -28.19 24.81 -2.12
N TYR A 418 -27.19 24.97 -1.25
CA TYR A 418 -26.91 26.24 -0.54
C TYR A 418 -25.43 26.63 -0.55
N GLU A 419 -24.63 25.97 -1.38
CA GLU A 419 -23.20 26.24 -1.53
C GLU A 419 -22.83 26.14 -3.01
N PHE A 420 -21.88 26.95 -3.47
CA PHE A 420 -21.17 26.68 -4.72
C PHE A 420 -19.69 27.00 -4.58
N ALA A 421 -18.86 26.25 -5.28
CA ALA A 421 -17.42 26.45 -5.37
C ALA A 421 -17.05 26.79 -6.82
N ARG A 422 -16.26 27.85 -7.01
CA ARG A 422 -15.69 28.23 -8.32
C ARG A 422 -14.22 27.86 -8.37
N LEU A 423 -13.83 27.12 -9.41
CA LEU A 423 -12.43 26.79 -9.65
C LEU A 423 -11.68 28.08 -9.98
N ASN A 424 -10.66 28.40 -9.18
CA ASN A 424 -9.79 29.54 -9.44
C ASN A 424 -8.65 29.12 -10.38
N TYR A 425 -7.94 28.05 -10.03
CA TYR A 425 -6.87 27.49 -10.83
C TYR A 425 -6.60 26.03 -10.45
N ILE A 426 -5.92 25.33 -11.36
CA ILE A 426 -5.28 24.06 -11.10
C ILE A 426 -3.78 24.29 -11.27
N SER A 427 -2.96 23.82 -10.34
CA SER A 427 -1.51 23.80 -10.53
C SER A 427 -0.98 22.38 -10.45
N VAL A 428 -0.01 22.06 -11.33
CA VAL A 428 0.67 20.77 -11.35
C VAL A 428 2.15 21.03 -11.06
N ASN A 429 2.65 20.47 -9.96
CA ASN A 429 4.00 20.73 -9.45
C ASN A 429 4.32 22.23 -9.35
N GLY A 430 3.37 23.02 -8.87
CA GLY A 430 3.50 24.48 -8.70
C GLY A 430 3.34 25.31 -9.97
N LYS A 431 3.09 24.69 -11.14
CA LYS A 431 2.81 25.42 -12.39
C LYS A 431 1.32 25.40 -12.69
N THR A 432 0.71 26.56 -12.84
CA THR A 432 -0.70 26.68 -13.25
C THR A 432 -0.91 26.03 -14.62
N VAL A 433 -1.96 25.22 -14.72
CA VAL A 433 -2.35 24.51 -15.94
C VAL A 433 -3.83 24.74 -16.23
N ASN A 434 -4.22 24.52 -17.48
CA ASN A 434 -5.62 24.56 -17.87
C ASN A 434 -6.37 23.31 -17.39
N ASN A 435 -7.69 23.44 -17.21
CA ASN A 435 -8.56 22.30 -16.98
C ASN A 435 -8.44 21.30 -18.16
N GLY A 436 -8.34 20.01 -17.85
CA GLY A 436 -8.05 18.98 -18.86
C GLY A 436 -6.57 18.78 -19.16
N TYR A 437 -5.65 19.22 -18.30
CA TYR A 437 -4.22 18.97 -18.44
C TYR A 437 -3.90 17.45 -18.42
N VAL A 438 -2.99 17.01 -19.30
CA VAL A 438 -2.53 15.62 -19.33
C VAL A 438 -1.24 15.51 -18.53
N ILE A 439 -1.28 14.74 -17.45
CA ILE A 439 -0.10 14.34 -16.70
C ILE A 439 0.57 13.20 -17.50
N PRO A 440 1.78 13.40 -18.05
CA PRO A 440 2.45 12.38 -18.83
C PRO A 440 2.97 11.26 -17.93
N TYR A 441 2.85 10.02 -18.39
CA TYR A 441 3.46 8.88 -17.74
C TYR A 441 4.99 8.94 -17.83
N PRO A 442 5.72 8.82 -16.71
CA PRO A 442 7.18 8.81 -16.72
C PRO A 442 7.74 7.41 -16.92
N ASP A 443 8.96 7.31 -17.45
CA ASP A 443 9.71 6.04 -17.51
C ASP A 443 10.32 5.65 -16.15
N LEU A 444 10.37 6.58 -15.19
CA LEU A 444 10.92 6.41 -13.84
C LEU A 444 9.90 6.87 -12.78
N PRO A 445 10.00 6.37 -11.54
CA PRO A 445 9.18 6.86 -10.44
C PRO A 445 9.17 8.39 -10.36
N ARG A 446 7.97 8.98 -10.33
CA ARG A 446 7.73 10.42 -10.27
C ARG A 446 6.54 10.72 -9.38
N GLU A 447 6.68 11.80 -8.64
CA GLU A 447 5.59 12.41 -7.88
C GLU A 447 5.03 13.60 -8.63
N VAL A 448 3.71 13.72 -8.58
CA VAL A 448 2.98 14.85 -9.12
C VAL A 448 2.01 15.39 -8.08
N TYR A 449 2.24 16.65 -7.70
CA TYR A 449 1.37 17.41 -6.82
C TYR A 449 0.35 18.16 -7.69
N VAL A 450 -0.93 17.93 -7.45
CA VAL A 450 -2.03 18.64 -8.09
C VAL A 450 -2.68 19.50 -7.03
N ASP A 451 -2.49 20.82 -7.13
CA ASP A 451 -3.18 21.78 -6.28
C ASP A 451 -4.44 22.26 -6.99
N VAL A 452 -5.57 22.14 -6.32
CA VAL A 452 -6.87 22.56 -6.82
C VAL A 452 -7.43 23.62 -5.90
N ASN A 453 -7.51 24.84 -6.43
CA ASN A 453 -7.94 25.98 -5.63
C ASN A 453 -9.37 26.38 -6.01
N TYR A 454 -10.26 26.32 -5.03
CA TYR A 454 -11.65 26.73 -5.17
C TYR A 454 -11.95 27.94 -4.28
N THR A 455 -12.80 28.84 -4.77
CA THR A 455 -13.48 29.84 -3.94
C THR A 455 -14.89 29.35 -3.61
N TYR A 456 -15.19 29.16 -2.33
CA TYR A 456 -16.53 28.79 -1.86
C TYR A 456 -17.43 30.01 -1.69
N TYR A 457 -18.71 29.81 -1.97
CA TYR A 457 -19.78 30.77 -1.76
C TYR A 457 -20.94 30.05 -1.09
N TYR A 458 -21.54 30.72 -0.10
CA TYR A 458 -22.68 30.20 0.63
C TYR A 458 -23.92 31.06 0.37
N TYR A 459 -25.06 30.39 0.28
CA TYR A 459 -26.33 31.08 0.16
C TYR A 459 -26.73 31.63 1.52
N VAL A 460 -27.03 32.92 1.54
CA VAL A 460 -27.46 33.65 2.73
C VAL A 460 -28.87 34.17 2.48
N ASN A 461 -29.73 34.00 3.48
CA ASN A 461 -31.07 34.56 3.55
C ASN A 461 -31.35 34.95 5.01
N ILE A 462 -31.03 36.20 5.34
CA ILE A 462 -31.25 36.80 6.66
C ILE A 462 -32.56 37.58 6.62
N MET A 463 -33.47 37.29 7.54
CA MET A 463 -34.70 38.06 7.71
C MET A 463 -34.52 39.13 8.77
N LEU A 464 -34.87 40.37 8.44
CA LEU A 464 -34.84 41.50 9.36
C LEU A 464 -36.24 41.78 9.95
N PRO A 465 -36.33 42.38 11.16
CA PRO A 465 -37.61 42.60 11.84
C PRO A 465 -38.63 43.46 11.09
N ASN A 466 -38.19 44.31 10.15
CA ASN A 466 -39.07 45.12 9.30
C ASN A 466 -39.58 44.37 8.05
N GLY A 467 -39.32 43.06 7.94
CA GLY A 467 -39.69 42.24 6.78
C GLY A 467 -38.73 42.33 5.59
N SER A 468 -37.70 43.17 5.64
CA SER A 468 -36.66 43.18 4.62
C SER A 468 -35.70 42.00 4.79
N THR A 469 -35.02 41.60 3.70
CA THR A 469 -34.12 40.45 3.72
C THR A 469 -32.76 40.78 3.12
N ILE A 470 -31.69 40.33 3.75
CA ILE A 470 -30.36 40.29 3.13
C ILE A 470 -30.21 38.89 2.52
N LYS A 471 -30.31 38.81 1.19
CA LYS A 471 -30.27 37.54 0.46
C LYS A 471 -29.31 37.55 -0.71
N GLY A 472 -28.62 36.44 -0.92
CA GLY A 472 -27.69 36.29 -2.03
C GLY A 472 -26.63 35.24 -1.79
N TRP A 473 -25.70 35.16 -2.73
CA TRP A 473 -24.52 34.30 -2.62
C TRP A 473 -23.34 35.13 -2.15
N PHE A 474 -22.76 34.74 -1.03
CA PHE A 474 -21.65 35.45 -0.41
C PHE A 474 -20.41 34.56 -0.41
N LYS A 475 -19.25 35.17 -0.67
CA LYS A 475 -17.97 34.46 -0.63
C LYS A 475 -17.69 34.00 0.80
N GLU A 476 -17.12 32.81 0.97
CA GLU A 476 -16.61 32.37 2.26
C GLU A 476 -15.62 33.37 2.85
N GLY A 477 -15.74 33.64 4.15
CA GLY A 477 -14.96 34.63 4.89
C GLY A 477 -15.34 36.08 4.62
N SER A 478 -16.30 36.36 3.73
CA SER A 478 -16.80 37.72 3.54
C SER A 478 -17.65 38.18 4.73
N GLU A 479 -17.69 39.48 4.94
CA GLU A 479 -18.46 40.12 6.00
C GLU A 479 -19.81 40.62 5.48
N ILE A 480 -20.86 40.34 6.25
CA ILE A 480 -22.21 40.88 6.05
C ILE A 480 -22.47 41.91 7.14
N ASN A 481 -22.72 43.15 6.70
CA ASN A 481 -23.09 44.25 7.59
C ASN A 481 -24.60 44.22 7.86
N ILE A 482 -24.96 43.96 9.11
CA ILE A 482 -26.33 43.98 9.62
C ILE A 482 -26.63 45.41 10.13
N PRO A 483 -27.75 46.04 9.73
CA PRO A 483 -28.10 47.38 10.18
C PRO A 483 -28.19 47.48 11.71
N LYS A 484 -27.40 48.36 12.35
CA LYS A 484 -27.46 48.56 13.81
C LYS A 484 -28.82 49.06 14.29
N VAL A 485 -29.48 49.87 13.47
CA VAL A 485 -30.78 50.48 13.78
C VAL A 485 -31.69 50.35 12.56
N ILE A 486 -32.92 49.91 12.77
CA ILE A 486 -33.97 49.83 11.77
C ILE A 486 -35.16 50.65 12.26
N TYR A 487 -35.43 51.79 11.63
CA TYR A 487 -36.60 52.60 11.95
C TYR A 487 -37.85 51.99 11.30
N LEU A 488 -38.89 51.75 12.09
CA LEU A 488 -40.22 51.42 11.57
C LEU A 488 -40.97 52.69 11.19
N ASN A 489 -40.83 53.73 12.02
CA ASN A 489 -41.41 55.06 11.83
C ASN A 489 -40.64 56.09 12.69
N THR A 490 -41.20 57.28 12.91
CA THR A 490 -40.56 58.36 13.69
C THR A 490 -40.55 58.13 15.21
N GLU A 491 -41.27 57.12 15.70
CA GLU A 491 -41.49 56.83 17.13
C GLU A 491 -41.06 55.42 17.55
N GLU A 492 -40.77 54.53 16.59
CA GLU A 492 -40.42 53.13 16.81
C GLU A 492 -39.18 52.72 16.00
N ARG A 493 -38.25 52.02 16.65
CA ARG A 493 -37.05 51.48 16.00
C ARG A 493 -36.61 50.17 16.61
N TYR A 494 -36.03 49.29 15.82
CA TYR A 494 -35.27 48.14 16.29
C TYR A 494 -33.79 48.50 16.43
N VAL A 495 -33.14 48.09 17.52
CA VAL A 495 -31.69 48.21 17.74
C VAL A 495 -31.08 46.83 17.91
N LEU A 496 -30.02 46.55 17.16
CA LEU A 496 -29.31 45.27 17.19
C LEU A 496 -28.59 45.09 18.53
N GLU A 497 -28.74 43.95 19.19
CA GLU A 497 -28.04 43.67 20.46
C GLU A 497 -26.60 43.18 20.25
N ASN A 498 -26.38 42.46 19.16
CA ASN A 498 -25.11 41.79 18.85
C ASN A 498 -24.24 42.60 17.86
N ASN A 499 -23.10 42.01 17.48
CA ASN A 499 -22.21 42.59 16.47
C ASN A 499 -22.96 42.87 15.15
N SER A 500 -22.72 44.04 14.58
CA SER A 500 -23.27 44.44 13.27
C SER A 500 -22.61 43.74 12.09
N THR A 501 -21.69 42.82 12.33
CA THR A 501 -20.89 42.17 11.31
C THR A 501 -20.96 40.67 11.51
N LEU A 502 -21.30 39.95 10.44
CA LEU A 502 -21.37 38.50 10.43
C LEU A 502 -20.41 37.96 9.37
N ILE A 503 -19.55 37.03 9.76
CA ILE A 503 -18.60 36.36 8.86
C ILE A 503 -19.28 35.14 8.24
N VAL A 504 -19.26 35.05 6.91
CA VAL A 504 -19.88 33.93 6.18
C VAL A 504 -18.95 32.73 6.19
N SER A 505 -19.17 31.79 7.10
CA SER A 505 -18.44 30.50 7.14
C SER A 505 -19.27 29.29 6.72
N GLN A 506 -20.58 29.48 6.54
CA GLN A 506 -21.54 28.42 6.19
C GLN A 506 -22.83 29.04 5.62
N PRO A 507 -23.75 28.23 5.07
CA PRO A 507 -25.07 28.71 4.67
C PRO A 507 -25.86 29.31 5.85
N LEU A 508 -26.50 30.45 5.62
CA LEU A 508 -27.29 31.15 6.63
C LEU A 508 -28.74 31.23 6.15
N ILE A 509 -29.48 30.17 6.39
CA ILE A 509 -30.86 30.04 5.94
C ILE A 509 -31.80 30.40 7.10
N ASN A 510 -32.61 31.44 6.91
CA ASN A 510 -33.55 31.94 7.91
C ASN A 510 -32.87 32.43 9.20
N TYR A 511 -31.62 32.86 9.09
CA TYR A 511 -30.94 33.52 10.20
C TYR A 511 -31.68 34.81 10.54
N THR A 512 -32.03 34.98 11.81
CA THR A 512 -32.75 36.16 12.31
C THR A 512 -31.87 36.80 13.38
N PRO A 513 -31.27 37.98 13.14
CA PRO A 513 -30.48 38.68 14.13
C PRO A 513 -31.36 39.14 15.29
N GLU A 514 -30.81 39.16 16.50
CA GLU A 514 -31.52 39.63 17.69
C GLU A 514 -31.56 41.16 17.73
N TYR A 515 -32.76 41.70 17.65
CA TYR A 515 -33.05 43.11 17.77
C TYR A 515 -34.00 43.36 18.94
N VAL A 516 -33.77 44.46 19.65
CA VAL A 516 -34.70 44.99 20.65
C VAL A 516 -35.51 46.12 20.05
N LEU A 517 -36.83 46.03 20.17
CA LEU A 517 -37.72 47.14 19.84
C LEU A 517 -37.56 48.24 20.89
N GLN A 518 -37.40 49.48 20.41
CA GLN A 518 -37.34 50.67 21.23
C GLN A 518 -38.45 51.65 20.82
N TYR A 519 -39.01 52.30 21.83
CA TYR A 519 -39.99 53.37 21.67
C TYR A 519 -39.36 54.71 22.02
N LYS A 520 -39.78 55.75 21.31
CA LYS A 520 -39.38 57.13 21.60
C LYS A 520 -40.17 57.64 22.81
N ALA A 521 -39.46 58.12 23.82
CA ALA A 521 -40.01 58.70 25.03
C ALA A 521 -39.62 60.18 25.13
N THR A 522 -40.61 61.06 25.29
CA THR A 522 -40.43 62.50 25.50
C THR A 522 -40.96 62.87 26.88
N ILE A 523 -40.05 63.02 27.85
CA ILE A 523 -40.37 63.28 29.26
C ILE A 523 -39.88 64.68 29.58
N ASN A 524 -40.79 65.59 29.89
CA ASN A 524 -40.50 66.99 30.20
C ASN A 524 -39.61 67.69 29.15
N ASN A 525 -39.94 67.54 27.86
CA ASN A 525 -39.20 68.01 26.69
C ASN A 525 -37.82 67.35 26.43
N ILE A 526 -37.42 66.34 27.22
CA ILE A 526 -36.22 65.54 26.95
C ILE A 526 -36.65 64.29 26.17
N THR A 527 -36.02 64.04 25.03
CA THR A 527 -36.31 62.89 24.17
C THR A 527 -35.23 61.83 24.30
N GLU A 528 -35.62 60.59 24.58
CA GLU A 528 -34.76 59.42 24.60
C GLU A 528 -35.44 58.19 23.97
N TRP A 529 -34.68 57.14 23.72
CA TRP A 529 -35.19 55.87 23.19
C TRP A 529 -35.07 54.80 24.27
N LEU A 530 -36.17 54.11 24.55
CA LEU A 530 -36.25 53.15 25.64
C LEU A 530 -36.62 51.77 25.11
N ASN A 531 -35.99 50.73 25.63
CA ASN A 531 -36.27 49.34 25.27
C ASN A 531 -37.71 48.97 25.65
N GLN A 532 -38.39 48.22 24.80
CA GLN A 532 -39.67 47.62 25.11
C GLN A 532 -39.59 46.79 26.41
N GLY A 533 -40.60 46.91 27.28
CA GLY A 533 -40.67 46.22 28.57
C GLY A 533 -39.74 46.80 29.66
N SER A 534 -38.89 47.77 29.33
CA SER A 534 -38.12 48.49 30.35
C SER A 534 -39.03 49.31 31.25
N LYS A 535 -38.59 49.56 32.49
CA LYS A 535 -39.34 50.35 33.47
C LYS A 535 -38.63 51.67 33.72
N ILE A 536 -39.39 52.75 33.61
CA ILE A 536 -38.93 54.10 33.93
C ILE A 536 -39.69 54.64 35.14
N ILE A 537 -39.00 55.39 35.99
CA ILE A 537 -39.59 56.04 37.15
C ILE A 537 -39.70 57.53 36.84
N LEU A 538 -40.93 58.04 36.80
CA LEU A 538 -41.16 59.46 36.58
C LEU A 538 -41.12 60.21 37.90
N TYR A 539 -39.99 60.85 38.18
CA TYR A 539 -39.78 61.58 39.42
C TYR A 539 -39.27 62.99 39.16
N SER A 540 -39.93 63.97 39.78
CA SER A 540 -39.46 65.36 39.83
C SER A 540 -39.42 65.83 41.29
N PRO A 541 -38.30 66.40 41.78
CA PRO A 541 -38.23 66.99 43.10
C PRO A 541 -39.27 68.11 43.24
N THR A 542 -40.10 68.04 44.28
CA THR A 542 -41.15 69.04 44.53
C THR A 542 -41.02 69.67 45.91
N PHE A 543 -41.44 70.94 46.02
CA PHE A 543 -41.53 71.67 47.28
C PHE A 543 -42.87 71.37 47.96
N LEU A 544 -42.95 71.43 49.29
CA LEU A 544 -44.11 71.04 50.12
C LEU A 544 -45.47 71.63 49.67
N LEU A 545 -45.45 72.80 49.01
CA LEU A 545 -46.64 73.49 48.49
C LEU A 545 -47.21 72.90 47.19
N PHE A 546 -46.47 72.00 46.52
CA PHE A 546 -46.85 71.47 45.21
C PHE A 546 -46.84 69.94 45.21
N ASN A 547 -47.90 69.36 44.63
CA ASN A 547 -47.91 67.99 44.16
C ASN A 547 -47.52 67.98 42.69
N VAL A 548 -46.66 67.05 42.30
CA VAL A 548 -46.34 66.80 40.89
C VAL A 548 -47.24 65.69 40.37
N LYS A 549 -47.79 65.89 39.18
CA LYS A 549 -48.37 64.83 38.35
C LYS A 549 -47.68 64.84 36.99
N TRP A 550 -47.53 63.67 36.41
CA TRP A 550 -47.11 63.50 35.04
C TRP A 550 -48.36 63.35 34.18
N VAL A 551 -48.50 64.18 33.16
CA VAL A 551 -49.67 64.22 32.28
C VAL A 551 -49.24 63.98 30.85
N GLY A 552 -49.91 63.04 30.18
CA GLY A 552 -49.52 62.58 28.86
C GLY A 552 -50.07 61.18 28.54
N THR A 553 -49.20 60.27 28.11
CA THR A 553 -49.56 58.90 27.68
C THR A 553 -50.18 58.06 28.82
N TYR A 554 -49.60 58.06 30.02
CA TYR A 554 -49.96 57.19 31.14
C TYR A 554 -50.61 57.94 32.32
N ASN A 555 -50.38 59.24 32.47
CA ASN A 555 -51.00 60.09 33.50
C ASN A 555 -50.77 59.60 34.94
N VAL A 556 -49.52 59.51 35.38
CA VAL A 556 -49.13 58.95 36.69
C VAL A 556 -48.83 60.01 37.76
N SER A 557 -48.92 59.62 39.04
CA SER A 557 -48.43 60.44 40.15
C SER A 557 -46.91 60.52 40.17
N ASN A 558 -46.34 61.53 40.83
CA ASN A 558 -44.90 61.63 41.03
C ASN A 558 -44.33 60.37 41.71
N GLY A 559 -43.25 59.82 41.16
CA GLY A 559 -42.66 58.54 41.57
C GLY A 559 -43.30 57.29 40.94
N GLY A 560 -44.25 57.46 40.00
CA GLY A 560 -44.89 56.36 39.29
C GLY A 560 -43.92 55.60 38.38
N VAL A 561 -44.07 54.27 38.34
CA VAL A 561 -43.32 53.38 37.45
C VAL A 561 -44.16 53.13 36.20
N ILE A 562 -43.59 53.39 35.03
CA ILE A 562 -44.21 53.11 33.73
C ILE A 562 -43.40 52.02 33.04
N GLU A 563 -44.09 51.06 32.44
CA GLU A 563 -43.50 50.07 31.56
C GLU A 563 -43.58 50.55 30.10
N VAL A 564 -42.47 50.48 29.40
CA VAL A 564 -42.34 51.01 28.04
C VAL A 564 -42.90 50.00 27.04
N ASN A 565 -44.18 50.14 26.69
CA ASN A 565 -44.86 49.28 25.70
C ASN A 565 -45.37 50.03 24.46
N SER A 566 -45.15 51.35 24.40
CA SER A 566 -45.55 52.25 23.30
C SER A 566 -44.73 53.54 23.37
N PRO A 567 -44.79 54.43 22.34
CA PRO A 567 -44.26 55.78 22.46
C PRO A 567 -44.83 56.51 23.69
N ILE A 568 -43.98 57.27 24.38
CA ILE A 568 -44.33 57.95 25.64
C ILE A 568 -44.15 59.45 25.46
N ILE A 569 -45.17 60.23 25.83
CA ILE A 569 -45.08 61.68 25.97
C ILE A 569 -45.60 61.99 27.36
N GLU A 570 -44.77 62.56 28.22
CA GLU A 570 -45.14 62.89 29.60
C GLU A 570 -44.62 64.28 29.97
N LYS A 571 -45.50 65.10 30.51
CA LYS A 571 -45.18 66.47 30.92
C LYS A 571 -45.38 66.63 32.42
N GLU A 572 -44.40 67.24 33.07
CA GLU A 572 -44.50 67.60 34.47
C GLU A 572 -45.57 68.70 34.66
N VAL A 573 -46.54 68.45 35.53
CA VAL A 573 -47.56 69.41 35.92
C VAL A 573 -47.53 69.57 37.45
N LYS A 574 -47.21 70.79 37.90
CA LYS A 574 -47.26 71.17 39.32
C LYS A 574 -48.66 71.64 39.67
N ILE A 575 -49.25 71.01 40.67
CA ILE A 575 -50.58 71.32 41.20
C ILE A 575 -50.40 71.77 42.65
N LEU A 576 -51.11 72.81 43.08
CA LEU A 576 -51.07 73.27 44.47
C LEU A 576 -51.54 72.15 45.41
N ASN A 577 -50.75 71.85 46.44
CA ASN A 577 -51.15 70.95 47.51
C ASN A 577 -51.91 71.76 48.57
N TYR A 578 -53.23 71.87 48.39
CA TYR A 578 -54.10 72.61 49.30
C TYR A 578 -54.03 72.10 50.74
N SER A 579 -53.79 70.80 50.96
CA SER A 579 -53.61 70.22 52.30
C SER A 579 -52.34 70.73 52.98
N SER A 580 -51.21 70.78 52.26
CA SER A 580 -49.95 71.34 52.77
C SER A 580 -50.03 72.86 52.96
N ILE A 581 -50.71 73.57 52.06
CA ILE A 581 -50.97 75.02 52.18
C ILE A 581 -51.79 75.31 53.44
N MET A 582 -52.88 74.55 53.66
CA MET A 582 -53.72 74.68 54.85
C MET A 582 -52.95 74.31 56.12
N PHE A 583 -52.09 73.29 56.08
CA PHE A 583 -51.22 72.93 57.20
C PHE A 583 -50.20 74.04 57.55
N LEU A 584 -49.57 74.65 56.53
CA LEU A 584 -48.69 75.81 56.71
C LEU A 584 -49.45 77.03 57.25
N LEU A 585 -50.67 77.28 56.76
CA LEU A 585 -51.56 78.32 57.30
C LEU A 585 -51.91 78.05 58.76
N ILE A 586 -52.23 76.81 59.14
CA ILE A 586 -52.49 76.42 60.53
C ILE A 586 -51.23 76.62 61.39
N ILE A 587 -50.05 76.22 60.93
CA ILE A 587 -48.77 76.46 61.64
C ILE A 587 -48.52 77.96 61.81
N ILE A 588 -48.70 78.77 60.76
CA ILE A 588 -48.54 80.23 60.84
C ILE A 588 -49.54 80.83 61.84
N VAL A 589 -50.80 80.37 61.84
CA VAL A 589 -51.82 80.79 62.81
C VAL A 589 -51.44 80.37 64.23
N ILE A 590 -50.94 79.15 64.44
CA ILE A 590 -50.46 78.69 65.75
C ILE A 590 -49.24 79.51 66.20
N ILE A 591 -48.27 79.78 65.33
CA ILE A 591 -47.12 80.63 65.64
C ILE A 591 -47.58 82.05 65.99
N LEU A 592 -48.53 82.62 65.24
CA LEU A 592 -49.13 83.92 65.54
C LEU A 592 -49.86 83.91 66.88
N ILE A 593 -50.64 82.86 67.19
CA ILE A 593 -51.31 82.69 68.48
C ILE A 593 -50.28 82.57 69.61
N VAL A 594 -49.21 81.78 69.45
CA VAL A 594 -48.11 81.67 70.41
C VAL A 594 -47.40 83.02 70.59
N PHE A 595 -47.17 83.77 69.51
CA PHE A 595 -46.54 85.10 69.57
C PHE A 595 -47.47 86.14 70.23
N LEU A 596 -48.77 86.08 69.98
CA LEU A 596 -49.79 86.89 70.64
C LEU A 596 -49.90 86.54 72.14
N ILE A 597 -49.93 85.25 72.50
CA ILE A 597 -49.93 84.79 73.90
C ILE A 597 -48.63 85.26 74.59
N LYS A 598 -47.48 85.17 73.93
CA LYS A 598 -46.19 85.64 74.47
C LYS A 598 -46.15 87.16 74.66
N ARG A 599 -46.86 87.92 73.83
CA ARG A 599 -47.00 89.39 73.90
C ARG A 599 -48.08 89.87 74.88
N ILE A 600 -49.04 89.01 75.24
CA ILE A 600 -50.06 89.27 76.27
C ILE A 600 -49.56 88.87 77.66
N LEU A 601 -48.60 87.93 77.75
CA LEU A 601 -47.94 87.49 78.99
C LEU A 601 -46.60 88.20 79.29
N SER A 602 -46.22 89.18 78.47
CA SER A 602 -45.10 90.12 78.69
C SER A 602 -45.65 91.54 78.76
#